data_AF-A0A8J5G3G3-F1
#
_entry.id   AF-A0A8J5G3G3-F1
#
_cell.length_a   1.000
_cell.length_b   1.000
_cell.length_c   1.000
_cell.angle_alpha   90.00
_cell.angle_beta   90.00
_cell.angle_gamma   90.00
#
_symmetry.space_group_name_H-M   'P 1'
#
loop_
_entity.id
_entity.type
_entity.pdbx_description
1 polymer ?
#
loop_
_entity_poly.entity_id
_entity_poly.type
_entity_poly.pdbx_seq_one_letter_code
_entity_poly.pdbx_strand_id
1 'polypeptide(L)'
;MAIGSVNKNKVEILDEATYTTKYSVIEGDLVGVYFKSVSYEITFEATGPNTCVAKVKTVYETLEDKHPSEAELNAIRNGSTQVLKAIEAYLIANPDVYA
;
A
#
# COMPACT_ATOMS: atom_id res chain seq x y z
N MET A 1 -4.52 -20.32 -3.32
CA MET A 1 -3.59 -19.26 -2.86
C MET A 1 -2.21 -19.67 -3.33
N ALA A 2 -1.71 -19.06 -4.41
CA ALA A 2 -0.35 -19.33 -4.83
C ALA A 2 0.62 -18.69 -3.81
N ILE A 3 1.53 -19.51 -3.30
CA ILE A 3 2.65 -19.07 -2.46
C ILE A 3 3.70 -18.54 -3.43
N GLY A 4 3.98 -17.23 -3.40
CA GLY A 4 5.13 -16.64 -4.11
C GLY A 4 4.80 -15.70 -5.27
N SER A 5 3.98 -14.69 -5.04
CA SER A 5 3.84 -13.56 -5.97
C SER A 5 5.00 -12.58 -5.74
N VAL A 6 5.99 -12.57 -6.63
CA VAL A 6 7.06 -11.57 -6.59
C VAL A 6 6.46 -10.23 -6.99
N ASN A 7 6.46 -9.27 -6.07
CA ASN A 7 6.10 -7.89 -6.38
C ASN A 7 7.37 -7.08 -6.53
N LYS A 8 7.56 -6.48 -7.70
CA LYS A 8 8.63 -5.52 -7.94
C LYS A 8 8.04 -4.13 -7.94
N ASN A 9 8.52 -3.31 -7.01
CA ASN A 9 8.04 -1.94 -6.83
C ASN A 9 9.16 -0.96 -7.17
N LYS A 10 8.77 0.20 -7.71
CA LYS A 10 9.65 1.35 -7.86
C LYS A 10 9.18 2.45 -6.93
N VAL A 11 10.07 2.90 -6.05
CA VAL A 11 9.83 4.10 -5.23
C VAL A 11 9.92 5.31 -6.16
N GLU A 12 8.83 6.06 -6.23
CA GLU A 12 8.73 7.29 -7.04
C GLU A 12 8.95 8.53 -6.17
N ILE A 13 8.46 8.51 -4.93
CA ILE A 13 8.60 9.61 -3.96
C ILE A 13 8.95 8.99 -2.61
N LEU A 14 9.94 9.58 -1.96
CA LEU A 14 10.26 9.38 -0.55
C LEU A 14 10.54 10.76 0.03
N ASP A 15 9.58 11.30 0.78
CA ASP A 15 9.62 12.65 1.34
C ASP A 15 9.49 12.59 2.86
N GLU A 16 10.59 12.90 3.54
CA GLU A 16 10.68 12.92 5.00
C GLU A 16 9.97 14.14 5.62
N ALA A 17 9.84 15.25 4.89
CA ALA A 17 9.19 16.46 5.41
C ALA A 17 7.68 16.28 5.52
N THR A 18 7.08 15.57 4.57
CA THR A 18 5.63 15.29 4.54
C THR A 18 5.28 13.87 4.97
N TYR A 19 6.27 13.04 5.32
CA TYR A 19 6.12 11.61 5.59
C TYR A 19 5.32 10.88 4.49
N THR A 20 5.60 11.23 3.23
CA THR A 20 4.92 10.67 2.06
C THR A 20 5.85 9.72 1.32
N THR A 21 5.34 8.51 1.06
CA THR A 21 5.99 7.52 0.19
C THR A 21 5.05 7.18 -0.95
N LYS A 22 5.52 7.28 -2.18
CA LYS A 22 4.80 6.82 -3.37
C LYS A 22 5.61 5.76 -4.09
N TYR A 23 4.96 4.68 -4.49
CA TYR A 23 5.56 3.64 -5.30
C TYR A 23 4.62 3.13 -6.38
N SER A 24 5.19 2.75 -7.53
CA SER A 24 4.50 2.07 -8.62
C SER A 24 4.84 0.58 -8.60
N VAL A 25 3.87 -0.26 -8.96
CA VAL A 25 4.09 -1.70 -9.14
C VAL A 25 4.57 -1.92 -10.57
N ILE A 26 5.80 -2.39 -10.72
CA ILE A 26 6.39 -2.75 -12.02
C ILE A 26 5.97 -4.17 -12.40
N GLU A 27 6.03 -5.10 -11.45
CA GLU A 27 5.63 -6.50 -11.62
C GLU A 27 4.79 -6.90 -10.41
N GLY A 28 3.62 -7.49 -10.64
CA GLY A 28 2.74 -7.98 -9.59
C GLY A 28 1.48 -8.62 -10.18
N ASP A 29 0.90 -9.57 -9.47
CA ASP A 29 -0.14 -10.49 -9.98
C ASP A 29 -1.39 -9.81 -10.56
N LEU A 30 -1.67 -8.57 -10.17
CA LEU A 30 -2.84 -7.82 -10.63
C LEU A 30 -2.53 -6.95 -11.86
N VAL A 31 -1.25 -6.63 -12.09
CA VAL A 31 -0.78 -5.89 -13.26
C VAL A 31 -0.72 -6.86 -14.45
N GLY A 32 -1.40 -6.50 -15.54
CA GLY A 32 -1.61 -7.38 -16.71
C GLY A 32 -2.80 -8.34 -16.58
N VAL A 33 -3.42 -8.45 -15.40
CA VAL A 33 -4.67 -9.22 -15.19
C VAL A 33 -5.87 -8.30 -15.12
N TYR A 34 -5.83 -7.31 -14.22
CA TYR A 34 -6.89 -6.30 -14.05
C TYR A 34 -6.39 -4.90 -14.39
N PHE A 35 -5.12 -4.62 -14.11
CA PHE A 35 -4.58 -3.27 -14.19
C PHE A 35 -3.51 -3.14 -15.27
N LYS A 36 -3.59 -2.09 -16.09
CA LYS A 36 -2.48 -1.61 -16.94
C LYS A 36 -1.36 -1.07 -16.05
N SER A 37 -1.72 -0.34 -14.99
CA SER A 37 -0.80 0.21 -14.01
C SER A 37 -1.47 0.33 -12.65
N VAL A 38 -0.66 0.25 -11.58
CA VAL A 38 -1.09 0.57 -10.22
C VAL A 38 0.05 1.22 -9.45
N SER A 39 -0.30 2.22 -8.64
CA SER A 39 0.60 2.89 -7.72
C SER A 39 -0.10 3.16 -6.40
N TYR A 40 0.69 3.26 -5.36
CA TYR A 40 0.26 3.53 -4.01
C TYR A 40 0.99 4.75 -3.48
N GLU A 41 0.25 5.60 -2.78
CA GLU A 41 0.76 6.76 -2.07
C GLU A 41 0.31 6.63 -0.62
N ILE A 42 1.27 6.63 0.29
CA ILE A 42 1.07 6.49 1.73
C ILE A 42 1.61 7.76 2.38
N THR A 43 0.77 8.44 3.14
CA THR A 43 1.14 9.64 3.91
C THR A 43 0.77 9.43 5.37
N PHE A 44 1.67 9.80 6.28
CA PHE A 44 1.43 9.77 7.71
C PHE A 44 1.29 11.18 8.26
N GLU A 45 0.15 11.48 8.88
CA GLU A 45 -0.13 12.79 9.45
C GLU A 45 -0.24 12.68 10.97
N ALA A 46 0.58 13.43 11.70
CA ALA A 46 0.50 13.47 13.16
C ALA A 46 -0.87 14.02 13.61
N THR A 47 -1.50 13.32 14.55
CA THR A 47 -2.77 13.73 15.16
C THR A 47 -2.64 14.08 16.64
N GLY A 48 -1.44 13.88 17.21
CA GLY A 48 -1.12 14.12 18.60
C GLY A 48 0.24 13.52 18.97
N PRO A 49 0.65 13.60 20.25
CA PRO A 49 1.86 12.95 20.72
C PRO A 49 1.77 11.44 20.52
N ASN A 50 2.74 10.86 19.80
CA ASN A 50 2.82 9.43 19.50
C ASN A 50 1.60 8.86 18.75
N THR A 51 0.79 9.69 18.08
CA THR A 51 -0.35 9.23 17.28
C THR A 51 -0.32 9.85 15.89
N CYS A 52 -0.71 9.05 14.89
CA CYS A 52 -0.85 9.53 13.52
C CYS A 52 -2.07 8.90 12.84
N VAL A 53 -2.45 9.46 11.70
CA VAL A 53 -3.36 8.84 10.74
C VAL A 53 -2.56 8.51 9.49
N ALA A 54 -2.59 7.24 9.10
CA ALA A 54 -2.05 6.78 7.82
C ALA A 54 -3.13 6.89 6.73
N LYS A 55 -2.85 7.65 5.68
CA LYS A 55 -3.69 7.76 4.48
C LYS A 55 -3.08 6.93 3.37
N VAL A 56 -3.84 5.97 2.85
CA VAL A 56 -3.43 5.14 1.71
C VAL A 56 -4.29 5.50 0.51
N LYS A 57 -3.66 6.04 -0.53
CA LYS A 57 -4.28 6.33 -1.82
C LYS A 57 -3.75 5.32 -2.83
N THR A 58 -4.66 4.64 -3.52
CA THR A 58 -4.35 3.73 -4.62
C THR A 58 -4.80 4.38 -5.92
N VAL A 59 -3.91 4.48 -6.90
CA VAL A 59 -4.21 4.97 -8.24
C VAL A 59 -3.91 3.86 -9.21
N TYR A 60 -4.91 3.48 -10.01
CA TYR A 60 -4.78 2.39 -10.97
C TYR A 60 -5.51 2.72 -12.27
N GLU A 61 -5.05 2.09 -13.35
CA GLU A 61 -5.70 2.08 -14.65
C GLU A 61 -6.08 0.64 -14.98
N THR A 62 -7.33 0.39 -15.36
CA THR A 62 -7.78 -0.97 -15.69
C THR A 62 -7.48 -1.33 -17.14
N LEU A 63 -7.45 -2.63 -17.42
CA LEU A 63 -7.58 -3.13 -18.79
C LEU A 63 -9.03 -2.90 -19.29
N GLU A 64 -9.20 -2.74 -20.60
CA GLU A 64 -10.50 -2.34 -21.19
C GLU A 64 -11.56 -3.45 -21.13
N ASP A 65 -11.12 -4.70 -21.14
CA ASP A 65 -11.95 -5.90 -21.17
C ASP A 65 -12.03 -6.60 -19.81
N LYS A 66 -11.28 -6.12 -18.81
CA LYS A 66 -11.16 -6.76 -17.49
C LYS A 66 -11.17 -5.71 -16.39
N HIS A 67 -12.32 -5.61 -15.72
CA HIS A 67 -12.49 -4.81 -14.53
C HIS A 67 -12.60 -5.72 -13.30
N PRO A 68 -11.86 -5.45 -12.22
CA PRO A 68 -12.07 -6.14 -10.96
C PRO A 68 -13.45 -5.79 -10.41
N SER A 69 -14.11 -6.79 -9.85
CA SER A 69 -15.36 -6.60 -9.14
C SER A 69 -15.18 -5.71 -7.90
N GLU A 70 -16.28 -5.17 -7.37
CA GLU A 70 -16.25 -4.40 -6.14
C GLU A 70 -15.68 -5.20 -4.95
N ALA A 71 -15.98 -6.51 -4.89
CA ALA A 71 -15.43 -7.40 -3.88
C ALA A 71 -13.90 -7.53 -3.98
N GLU A 72 -13.37 -7.64 -5.20
CA GLU A 72 -11.92 -7.70 -5.43
C GLU A 72 -11.23 -6.37 -5.12
N LEU A 73 -11.83 -5.25 -5.52
CA LEU A 73 -11.35 -3.91 -5.15
C LEU A 73 -11.29 -3.72 -3.63
N ASN A 74 -12.33 -4.16 -2.92
CA ASN A 74 -12.36 -4.12 -1.46
C ASN A 74 -11.32 -5.05 -0.83
N ALA A 75 -11.09 -6.24 -1.39
CA ALA A 75 -10.05 -7.15 -0.93
C ALA A 75 -8.64 -6.53 -1.08
N ILE A 76 -8.38 -5.88 -2.23
CA ILE A 76 -7.11 -5.16 -2.48
C ILE A 76 -6.92 -4.04 -1.45
N ARG A 77 -7.94 -3.20 -1.23
CA ARG A 77 -7.90 -2.11 -0.26
C ARG A 77 -7.67 -2.62 1.16
N ASN A 78 -8.37 -3.67 1.56
CA ASN A 78 -8.25 -4.28 2.89
C ASN A 78 -6.88 -4.94 3.10
N GLY A 79 -6.23 -5.43 2.04
CA GLY A 79 -4.88 -5.97 2.10
C GLY A 79 -3.87 -4.92 2.59
N SER A 80 -3.87 -3.73 1.99
CA SER A 80 -2.97 -2.64 2.38
C SER A 80 -3.20 -2.18 3.82
N THR A 81 -4.45 -2.10 4.26
CA THR A 81 -4.78 -1.77 5.66
C THR A 81 -4.30 -2.83 6.64
N GLN A 82 -4.39 -4.12 6.30
CA GLN A 82 -3.91 -5.20 7.17
C GLN A 82 -2.39 -5.16 7.36
N VAL A 83 -1.62 -4.83 6.32
CA VAL A 83 -0.16 -4.66 6.43
C VAL A 83 0.18 -3.53 7.40
N LEU A 84 -0.46 -2.37 7.29
CA LEU A 84 -0.24 -1.25 8.22
C LEU A 84 -0.58 -1.62 9.66
N LYS A 85 -1.69 -2.35 9.90
CA LYS A 85 -2.06 -2.84 11.24
C LYS A 85 -1.05 -3.83 11.81
N ALA A 86 -0.47 -4.70 10.97
CA ALA A 86 0.56 -5.62 11.41
C ALA A 86 1.85 -4.89 11.82
N ILE A 87 2.25 -3.87 11.05
CA ILE A 87 3.39 -3.00 11.39
C ILE A 87 3.11 -2.26 12.70
N GLU A 88 1.94 -1.61 12.83
CA GLU A 88 1.52 -0.91 14.05
C GLU A 88 1.59 -1.83 15.28
N ALA A 89 0.99 -3.03 15.21
CA ALA A 89 1.01 -3.99 16.31
C ALA A 89 2.44 -4.41 16.69
N TYR A 90 3.32 -4.60 15.70
CA TYR A 90 4.72 -4.93 15.94
C TYR A 90 5.47 -3.79 16.63
N LEU A 91 5.30 -2.55 16.17
CA LEU A 91 5.96 -1.38 16.77
C LEU A 91 5.47 -1.12 18.20
N ILE A 92 4.18 -1.31 18.48
CA ILE A 92 3.63 -1.23 19.84
C ILE A 92 4.26 -2.29 20.76
N ALA A 93 4.44 -3.51 20.27
CA ALA A 93 5.04 -4.59 21.05
C ALA A 93 6.57 -4.44 21.22
N ASN A 94 7.22 -3.65 20.37
CA ASN A 94 8.68 -3.49 20.34
C ASN A 94 9.05 -1.99 20.22
N PRO A 95 8.87 -1.19 21.28
CA PRO A 95 8.99 0.27 21.22
C PRO A 95 10.38 0.79 20.86
N ASP A 96 11.44 -0.01 21.06
CA ASP A 96 12.83 0.44 20.88
C ASP A 96 13.37 0.27 19.44
N VAL A 97 12.64 -0.41 18.54
CA VAL A 97 13.19 -0.86 17.24
C VAL A 97 13.30 0.28 16.22
N TYR A 98 12.56 1.37 16.42
CA TYR A 98 12.52 2.57 15.57
C TYR A 98 12.24 3.86 16.38
N ALA A 99 12.75 3.91 17.63
CA ALA A 99 12.56 5.04 18.55
C ALA A 99 13.39 6.30 18.19
#